data_AF-A0A535SM85-F1
#
_entry.id   AF-A0A535SM85-F1
#
_cell.length_a   1.000
_cell.length_b   1.000
_cell.length_c   1.000
_cell.angle_alpha   90.00
_cell.angle_beta   90.00
_cell.angle_gamma   90.00
#
_symmetry.space_group_name_H-M   'P 1'
#
loop_
_entity.id
_entity.type
_entity.pdbx_description
1 polymer ?
#
loop_
_entity_poly.entity_id
_entity_poly.type
_entity_poly.pdbx_seq_one_letter_code
_entity_poly.pdbx_strand_id
1 'polypeptide(L)'
;MLQVVAPGLDLGERLIHLQRQVDLLLLEHSRVAAEFAQTTQWADEGSNSAIDWIRFNCNLTEKAAGDRIAVGSKLTDLAESSQAMQSGEIGFAHLTV
;
A
#
# COMPACT_ATOMS: atom_id res chain seq x y z
N MET A 1 47.98 12.88 7.34
CA MET A 1 46.61 13.05 7.85
C MET A 1 45.68 12.52 6.77
N LEU A 2 45.13 11.32 6.95
CA LEU A 2 44.20 10.72 5.97
C LEU A 2 42.83 11.35 6.18
N GLN A 3 42.38 12.10 5.18
CA GLN A 3 41.07 12.75 5.20
C GLN A 3 40.03 11.69 4.84
N VAL A 4 39.26 11.24 5.85
CA VAL A 4 38.07 10.41 5.63
C VAL A 4 37.02 11.31 4.98
N VAL A 5 36.85 11.16 3.66
CA VAL A 5 35.69 11.70 2.97
C VAL A 5 34.50 10.92 3.52
N ALA A 6 33.60 11.59 4.25
CA ALA A 6 32.35 10.98 4.67
C ALA A 6 31.65 10.44 3.40
N PRO A 7 31.29 9.15 3.34
CA PRO A 7 30.56 8.63 2.20
C PRO A 7 29.30 9.48 2.06
N GLY A 8 29.12 10.10 0.89
CA GLY A 8 27.89 10.82 0.59
C GLY A 8 26.69 9.89 0.81
N LEU A 9 25.55 10.44 1.25
CA LEU A 9 24.31 9.71 1.44
C LEU A 9 24.09 8.71 0.30
N ASP A 10 24.08 7.41 0.61
CA ASP A 10 23.76 6.38 -0.37
C ASP A 10 22.27 6.51 -0.73
N LEU A 11 22.03 7.17 -1.87
CA LEU A 11 20.68 7.39 -2.39
C LEU A 11 19.97 6.07 -2.71
N GLY A 12 20.72 5.01 -3.05
CA GLY A 12 20.17 3.69 -3.32
C GLY A 12 19.60 3.06 -2.06
N GLU A 13 20.37 3.04 -0.97
CA GLU A 13 19.88 2.56 0.34
C GLU A 13 18.67 3.37 0.82
N ARG A 14 18.70 4.69 0.61
CA ARG A 14 17.58 5.57 0.96
C ARG A 14 16.31 5.26 0.15
N LEU A 15 16.45 4.99 -1.15
CA LEU A 15 15.32 4.58 -2.01
C LEU A 15 14.70 3.27 -1.52
N ILE A 16 15.52 2.27 -1.19
CA ILE A 16 15.05 0.97 -0.66
C ILE A 16 14.27 1.18 0.65
N HIS A 17 14.81 1.99 1.55
CA HIS A 17 14.16 2.26 2.83
C HIS A 17 12.84 3.03 2.67
N LEU A 18 12.77 3.99 1.75
CA LEU A 18 11.53 4.70 1.43
C LEU A 18 10.49 3.76 0.81
N GLN A 19 10.88 2.92 -0.14
CA GLN A 19 9.94 2.01 -0.79
C GLN A 19 9.34 1.00 0.19
N ARG A 20 10.14 0.44 1.11
CA ARG A 20 9.63 -0.45 2.17
C ARG A 20 8.57 0.23 3.04
N GLN A 21 8.75 1.50 3.38
CA GLN A 21 7.75 2.27 4.13
C GLN A 21 6.49 2.51 3.30
N VAL A 22 6.64 2.83 2.01
CA VAL A 22 5.51 2.96 1.09
C VAL A 22 4.74 1.65 1.00
N ASP A 23 5.41 0.52 0.87
CA ASP A 23 4.77 -0.79 0.77
C ASP A 23 3.94 -1.12 2.01
N LEU A 24 4.49 -0.90 3.22
CA LEU A 24 3.76 -1.11 4.48
C LEU A 24 2.53 -0.19 4.60
N LEU A 25 2.68 1.08 4.22
CA LEU A 25 1.55 2.03 4.21
C LEU A 25 0.47 1.63 3.21
N LEU A 26 0.85 1.12 2.04
CA LEU A 26 -0.09 0.62 1.04
C LEU A 26 -0.82 -0.65 1.51
N LEU A 27 -0.16 -1.51 2.26
CA LEU A 27 -0.78 -2.69 2.87
C LEU A 27 -1.83 -2.28 3.91
N GLU A 28 -1.49 -1.35 4.80
CA GLU A 28 -2.43 -0.82 5.80
C GLU A 28 -3.60 -0.09 5.12
N HIS A 29 -3.33 0.72 4.09
CA HIS A 29 -4.38 1.35 3.29
C HIS A 29 -5.31 0.29 2.66
N SER A 30 -4.77 -0.85 2.23
CA SER A 30 -5.58 -1.92 1.63
C SER A 30 -6.48 -2.57 2.67
N ARG A 31 -5.98 -2.82 3.88
CA ARG A 31 -6.77 -3.29 5.02
C ARG A 31 -7.96 -2.35 5.29
N VAL A 32 -7.67 -1.07 5.47
CA VAL A 32 -8.70 -0.05 5.75
C VAL A 32 -9.68 0.09 4.57
N ALA A 33 -9.22 0.01 3.33
CA ALA A 33 -10.09 0.05 2.15
C ALA A 33 -11.08 -1.12 2.12
N ALA A 34 -10.64 -2.33 2.47
CA ALA A 34 -11.51 -3.51 2.54
C ALA A 34 -12.52 -3.44 3.70
N GLU A 35 -12.13 -2.87 4.84
CA GLU A 35 -13.05 -2.60 5.95
C GLU A 35 -14.08 -1.52 5.57
N PHE A 36 -13.62 -0.42 4.99
CA PHE A 36 -14.48 0.67 4.50
C PHE A 36 -15.50 0.17 3.46
N ALA A 37 -15.10 -0.72 2.57
CA ALA A 37 -15.98 -1.31 1.55
C ALA A 37 -17.13 -2.15 2.14
N GLN A 38 -17.00 -2.64 3.38
CA GLN A 38 -18.05 -3.37 4.09
C GLN A 38 -19.02 -2.46 4.85
N THR A 39 -18.73 -1.16 4.92
CA THR A 39 -19.62 -0.17 5.55
C THR A 39 -20.68 0.34 4.56
N THR A 40 -21.60 1.18 5.06
CA THR A 40 -22.53 1.97 4.23
C THR A 40 -22.03 3.39 3.97
N GLN A 41 -20.90 3.80 4.54
CA GLN A 41 -20.47 5.21 4.55
C GLN A 41 -20.32 5.80 3.14
N TRP A 42 -19.77 5.04 2.19
CA TRP A 42 -19.65 5.48 0.80
C TRP A 42 -21.01 5.78 0.17
N ALA A 43 -22.05 5.01 0.50
CA ALA A 43 -23.41 5.23 0.01
C ALA A 43 -24.07 6.42 0.71
N ASP A 44 -23.87 6.55 2.02
CA ASP A 44 -24.37 7.66 2.84
C ASP A 44 -23.79 9.01 2.37
N GLU A 45 -22.58 9.00 1.82
CA GLU A 45 -21.91 10.14 1.20
C GLU A 45 -22.21 10.30 -0.31
N GLY A 46 -23.11 9.47 -0.86
CA GLY A 46 -23.63 9.60 -2.23
C GLY A 46 -22.75 8.99 -3.33
N SER A 47 -21.76 8.17 -2.99
CA SER A 47 -20.99 7.41 -3.99
C SER A 47 -21.73 6.13 -4.42
N ASN A 48 -21.57 5.73 -5.68
CA ASN A 48 -22.20 4.52 -6.22
C ASN A 48 -21.55 3.21 -5.74
N SER A 49 -20.30 3.28 -5.31
CA SER A 49 -19.52 2.15 -4.80
C SER A 49 -18.40 2.63 -3.89
N ALA A 50 -17.86 1.73 -3.07
CA ALA A 50 -16.64 2.01 -2.31
C ALA A 50 -15.44 2.31 -3.22
N ILE A 51 -15.35 1.68 -4.40
CA ILE A 51 -14.29 1.94 -5.39
C ILE A 51 -14.36 3.38 -5.88
N ASP A 52 -15.56 3.88 -6.22
CA ASP A 52 -15.75 5.27 -6.64
C ASP A 52 -15.39 6.24 -5.53
N TRP A 53 -15.84 5.97 -4.30
CA TRP A 53 -15.51 6.82 -3.17
C TRP A 53 -13.99 6.90 -2.98
N ILE A 54 -13.29 5.76 -2.96
CA ILE A 54 -11.84 5.70 -2.77
C ILE A 54 -11.11 6.37 -3.93
N ARG A 55 -11.50 6.12 -5.19
CA ARG A 55 -10.75 6.67 -6.33
C ARG A 55 -10.83 8.20 -6.37
N PHE A 56 -11.98 8.78 -6.05
CA PHE A 56 -12.15 10.23 -6.04
C PHE A 56 -11.52 10.89 -4.81
N ASN A 57 -11.70 10.32 -3.61
CA ASN A 57 -11.19 10.93 -2.37
C ASN A 57 -9.69 10.68 -2.16
N CYS A 58 -9.15 9.56 -2.64
CA CYS A 58 -7.72 9.22 -2.53
C CYS A 58 -6.93 9.51 -3.82
N ASN A 59 -7.54 10.11 -4.85
CA ASN A 59 -6.91 10.42 -6.14
C ASN A 59 -6.27 9.20 -6.83
N LEU A 60 -7.00 8.08 -6.84
CA LEU A 60 -6.56 6.83 -7.46
C LEU A 60 -7.25 6.60 -8.79
N THR A 61 -6.66 5.75 -9.61
CA THR A 61 -7.39 5.14 -10.73
C THR A 61 -8.40 4.14 -10.19
N GLU A 62 -9.42 3.81 -10.99
CA GLU A 62 -10.39 2.77 -10.64
C GLU A 62 -9.70 1.43 -10.35
N LYS A 63 -8.74 1.03 -11.19
CA LYS A 63 -7.92 -0.18 -10.98
C LYS A 63 -7.19 -0.14 -9.64
N ALA A 64 -6.49 0.96 -9.33
CA ALA A 64 -5.74 1.07 -8.09
C ALA A 64 -6.66 1.02 -6.85
N ALA A 65 -7.85 1.63 -6.92
CA ALA A 65 -8.83 1.56 -5.84
C ALA A 65 -9.38 0.12 -5.67
N GLY A 66 -9.71 -0.56 -6.77
CA GLY A 66 -10.11 -1.96 -6.77
C GLY A 66 -9.04 -2.88 -6.19
N ASP A 67 -7.78 -2.67 -6.56
CA ASP A 67 -6.63 -3.41 -6.04
C ASP A 67 -6.51 -3.28 -4.52
N ARG A 68 -6.72 -2.08 -3.95
CA ARG A 68 -6.67 -1.89 -2.49
C ARG A 68 -7.72 -2.74 -1.77
N ILE A 69 -8.95 -2.76 -2.26
CA ILE A 69 -10.02 -3.58 -1.68
C ILE A 69 -9.71 -5.07 -1.85
N ALA A 70 -9.24 -5.48 -3.03
CA ALA A 70 -8.95 -6.88 -3.34
C ALA A 70 -7.79 -7.43 -2.50
N VAL A 71 -6.70 -6.68 -2.35
CA VAL A 71 -5.57 -7.04 -1.48
C VAL A 71 -6.04 -7.09 -0.02
N GLY A 72 -6.74 -6.06 0.44
CA GLY A 72 -7.24 -5.98 1.82
C GLY A 72 -8.14 -7.14 2.22
N SER A 73 -9.06 -7.53 1.33
CA SER A 73 -10.01 -8.64 1.57
C SER A 73 -9.31 -9.99 1.69
N LYS A 74 -8.09 -10.13 1.15
CA LYS A 74 -7.29 -11.36 1.17
C LYS A 74 -6.19 -11.34 2.22
N LEU A 75 -6.02 -10.26 2.98
CA LEU A 75 -4.90 -10.11 3.92
C LEU A 75 -4.78 -11.26 4.93
N THR A 76 -5.91 -11.77 5.44
CA THR A 76 -5.93 -12.92 6.37
C THR A 76 -5.42 -14.20 5.72
N ASP A 77 -5.67 -14.38 4.41
CA ASP A 77 -5.20 -15.53 3.63
C ASP A 77 -3.75 -15.33 3.12
N LEU A 78 -3.26 -14.09 3.17
CA LEU A 78 -1.93 -13.67 2.73
C LEU A 78 -0.94 -13.55 3.90
N ALA A 79 -1.09 -14.34 4.97
CA ALA A 79 -0.19 -14.28 6.13
C ALA A 79 1.29 -14.44 5.72
N GLU A 80 1.59 -15.40 4.83
CA GLU A 80 2.94 -15.61 4.29
C GLU A 80 3.42 -14.45 3.39
N SER A 81 2.55 -13.90 2.54
CA SER A 81 2.92 -12.76 1.66
C SER A 81 3.09 -11.46 2.43
N SER A 82 2.31 -11.26 3.51
CA SER A 82 2.46 -10.15 4.44
C SER A 82 3.79 -10.23 5.19
N GLN A 83 4.20 -11.45 5.55
CA GLN A 83 5.48 -11.71 6.21
C GLN A 83 6.66 -11.53 5.23
N ALA A 84 6.54 -11.97 3.97
CA ALA A 84 7.52 -11.71 2.91
C ALA A 84 7.63 -10.22 2.56
N MET A 85 6.55 -9.46 2.68
CA MET A 85 6.58 -8.00 2.55
C MET A 85 7.28 -7.34 3.76
N GLN A 86 7.05 -7.84 4.97
CA GLN A 86 7.74 -7.37 6.18
C GLN A 86 9.24 -7.70 6.17
N SER A 87 9.65 -8.84 5.61
CA SER A 87 11.07 -9.18 5.40
C SER A 87 11.70 -8.40 4.24
N GLY A 88 10.87 -7.73 3.41
CA GLY A 88 11.30 -6.94 2.27
C GLY A 88 11.72 -7.77 1.06
N GLU A 89 11.27 -9.03 0.97
CA GLU A 89 11.49 -9.94 -0.16
C GLU A 89 10.60 -9.59 -1.36
N ILE A 90 9.39 -9.08 -1.10
CA ILE A 90 8.46 -8.58 -2.12
C ILE A 90 7.91 -7.21 -1.74
N GLY A 91 7.64 -6.36 -2.73
CA GLY A 91 6.95 -5.08 -2.55
C GLY A 91 5.45 -5.18 -2.82
N PHE A 92 4.68 -4.18 -2.40
CA PHE A 92 3.21 -4.18 -2.47
C PHE A 92 2.66 -4.42 -3.89
N ALA A 93 3.38 -3.94 -4.92
CA ALA A 93 3.01 -4.13 -6.32
C ALA A 93 2.91 -5.60 -6.75
N HIS A 94 3.48 -6.55 -6.01
CA HIS A 94 3.35 -7.99 -6.28
C HIS A 94 2.01 -8.56 -5.79
N LEU A 95 1.24 -7.81 -5.00
CA LEU A 95 -0.05 -8.23 -4.45
C LEU A 95 -1.25 -7.74 -5.28
N THR A 96 -1.04 -6.74 -6.14
CA THR A 96 -2.06 -6.11 -6.99
C THR A 96 -2.22 -6.85 -8.32
N VAL A 97 -3.41 -6.82 -8.94
CA VAL A 97 -3.71 -7.57 -10.19
C VAL A 97 -4.35 -6.71 -11.27
#